data_AF-A0A4R0XFI4-F1
#
_entry.id   AF-A0A4R0XFI4-F1
#
_cell.length_a   1.000
_cell.length_b   1.000
_cell.length_c   1.000
_cell.angle_alpha   90.00
_cell.angle_beta   90.00
_cell.angle_gamma   90.00
#
_symmetry.space_group_name_H-M   'P 1'
#
loop_
_entity.id
_entity.type
_entity.pdbx_description
1 polymer ?
#
loop_
_entity_poly.entity_id
_entity_poly.type
_entity_poly.pdbx_seq_one_letter_code
_entity_poly.pdbx_strand_id
1 'polypeptide(L)'
;MPIRFDAADAHWRVAPLPVFSPDQKDWLTRGGSLTAHLRTLGAVTVRVTREAVDLPFDDEYTALAIAPRTPVWVREVVLSVDGKPFVAAHSIVPLAASTGVWLAMRRLRTRPLAELLYSDSSVSRSSLVSRRLTARHPLHRLALREMGDARIHALLARRSVFERYGEPLMVTEVMLPALWTRLAMRDYKHAAAQPVPRDHGQALDHTASRADVNAKRVGKHIEAR
;
A
#
# COMPACT_ATOMS: atom_id res chain seq x y z
N MET A 1 -22.00 -6.36 -12.10
CA MET A 1 -22.81 -5.84 -10.96
C MET A 1 -21.87 -5.15 -10.00
N PRO A 2 -22.28 -4.06 -9.34
CA PRO A 2 -21.53 -3.54 -8.21
C PRO A 2 -21.46 -4.61 -7.12
N ILE A 3 -20.28 -4.75 -6.51
CA ILE A 3 -20.06 -5.68 -5.40
C ILE A 3 -20.98 -5.31 -4.22
N ARG A 4 -21.53 -6.32 -3.54
CA ARG A 4 -22.52 -6.13 -2.45
C ARG A 4 -21.87 -5.79 -1.12
N PHE A 5 -20.59 -6.08 -0.97
CA PHE A 5 -19.85 -5.97 0.28
C PHE A 5 -19.06 -4.68 0.35
N ASP A 6 -19.10 -4.03 1.51
CA ASP A 6 -18.29 -2.85 1.80
C ASP A 6 -17.24 -3.18 2.85
N ALA A 7 -15.96 -2.99 2.47
CA ALA A 7 -14.85 -3.16 3.40
C ALA A 7 -14.66 -1.91 4.27
N ALA A 8 -15.29 -0.77 3.95
CA ALA A 8 -15.13 0.48 4.67
C ALA A 8 -15.99 0.53 5.94
N ASP A 9 -15.49 1.25 6.93
CA ASP A 9 -16.23 1.67 8.12
C ASP A 9 -15.58 2.94 8.71
N ALA A 10 -15.95 3.31 9.95
CA ALA A 10 -15.39 4.47 10.63
C ALA A 10 -13.85 4.42 10.81
N HIS A 11 -13.26 3.23 10.83
CA HIS A 11 -11.83 2.99 11.04
C HIS A 11 -11.10 2.53 9.78
N TRP A 12 -11.78 1.79 8.89
CA TRP A 12 -11.29 1.34 7.60
C TRP A 12 -11.70 2.30 6.51
N ARG A 13 -10.75 3.11 6.02
CA ARG A 13 -11.02 4.24 5.15
C ARG A 13 -10.56 4.00 3.72
N VAL A 14 -11.39 4.38 2.75
CA VAL A 14 -11.03 4.37 1.32
C VAL A 14 -9.86 5.34 1.07
N ALA A 15 -9.99 6.58 1.54
CA ALA A 15 -8.89 7.55 1.51
C ALA A 15 -7.95 7.32 2.70
N PRO A 16 -6.66 7.01 2.48
CA PRO A 16 -5.71 6.86 3.57
C PRO A 16 -5.53 8.14 4.39
N LEU A 17 -5.05 8.01 5.62
CA LEU A 17 -4.86 9.17 6.49
C LEU A 17 -3.85 10.16 5.88
N PRO A 18 -4.08 11.49 5.99
CA PRO A 18 -3.18 12.50 5.42
C PRO A 18 -1.73 12.38 5.91
N VAL A 19 -1.54 11.93 7.15
CA VAL A 19 -0.24 11.76 7.81
C VAL A 19 0.64 10.65 7.20
N PHE A 20 0.08 9.75 6.38
CA PHE A 20 0.87 8.69 5.75
C PHE A 20 1.81 9.26 4.69
N SER A 21 3.01 8.66 4.57
CA SER A 21 3.99 9.00 3.54
C SER A 21 3.47 8.65 2.13
N PRO A 22 4.07 9.19 1.05
CA PRO A 22 3.71 8.82 -0.32
C PRO A 22 3.75 7.31 -0.57
N ASP A 23 4.83 6.63 -0.16
CA ASP A 23 4.95 5.17 -0.27
C ASP A 23 3.87 4.43 0.50
N GLN A 24 3.55 4.89 1.72
CA GLN A 24 2.50 4.28 2.51
C GLN A 24 1.14 4.43 1.81
N LYS A 25 0.81 5.62 1.30
CA LYS A 25 -0.43 5.86 0.55
C LYS A 25 -0.51 5.02 -0.71
N ASP A 26 0.59 4.93 -1.45
CA ASP A 26 0.68 4.11 -2.66
C ASP A 26 0.47 2.63 -2.32
N TRP A 27 1.28 2.03 -1.45
CA TRP A 27 1.15 0.61 -1.10
C TRP A 27 -0.20 0.25 -0.47
N LEU A 28 -0.80 1.18 0.29
CA LEU A 28 -2.12 1.00 0.87
C LEU A 28 -3.26 1.12 -0.13
N THR A 29 -3.10 1.76 -1.29
CA THR A 29 -4.19 1.95 -2.28
C THR A 29 -3.93 1.23 -3.60
N ARG A 30 -2.72 0.75 -3.82
CA ARG A 30 -2.26 0.09 -5.04
C ARG A 30 -3.11 -1.14 -5.34
N GLY A 31 -3.82 -1.06 -6.47
CA GLY A 31 -4.65 -2.13 -7.02
C GLY A 31 -3.84 -3.34 -7.50
N GLY A 32 -4.55 -4.37 -7.94
CA GLY A 32 -3.94 -5.63 -8.36
C GLY A 32 -3.32 -6.44 -7.22
N SER A 33 -2.55 -7.46 -7.59
CA SER A 33 -1.95 -8.43 -6.66
C SER A 33 -0.79 -7.83 -5.86
N LEU A 34 -0.89 -7.84 -4.52
CA LEU A 34 0.22 -7.45 -3.65
C LEU A 34 1.45 -8.32 -3.89
N THR A 35 1.26 -9.61 -4.12
CA THR A 35 2.36 -10.55 -4.44
C THR A 35 3.07 -10.15 -5.73
N ALA A 36 2.36 -9.67 -6.75
CA ALA A 36 2.98 -9.19 -7.99
C ALA A 36 3.84 -7.94 -7.72
N HIS A 37 3.35 -7.00 -6.93
CA HIS A 37 4.12 -5.81 -6.54
C HIS A 37 5.34 -6.17 -5.69
N LEU A 38 5.21 -7.09 -4.73
CA LEU A 38 6.33 -7.57 -3.92
C LEU A 38 7.42 -8.25 -4.75
N ARG A 39 7.06 -8.96 -5.83
CA ARG A 39 8.03 -9.58 -6.75
C ARG A 39 8.92 -8.55 -7.45
N THR A 40 8.49 -7.30 -7.57
CA THR A 40 9.34 -6.21 -8.10
C THR A 40 10.45 -5.80 -7.13
N LEU A 41 10.34 -6.19 -5.85
CA LEU A 41 11.31 -5.85 -4.81
C LEU A 41 12.32 -6.97 -4.54
N GLY A 42 12.10 -8.18 -5.05
CA GLY A 42 12.96 -9.36 -4.83
C GLY A 42 12.20 -10.68 -4.90
N ALA A 43 12.86 -11.76 -4.49
CA ALA A 43 12.28 -13.11 -4.51
C ALA A 43 11.21 -13.26 -3.42
N VAL A 44 9.98 -13.57 -3.82
CA VAL A 44 8.85 -13.72 -2.89
C VAL A 44 8.66 -15.16 -2.45
N THR A 45 8.58 -15.38 -1.14
CA THR A 45 8.19 -16.66 -0.53
C THR A 45 6.93 -16.49 0.30
N VAL A 46 6.03 -17.49 0.26
CA VAL A 46 4.81 -17.55 1.06
C VAL A 46 4.98 -18.63 2.13
N ARG A 47 4.80 -18.27 3.40
CA ARG A 47 4.74 -19.22 4.51
C ARG A 47 3.36 -19.21 5.13
N VAL A 48 2.71 -20.37 5.21
CA VAL A 48 1.43 -20.51 5.91
C VAL A 48 1.71 -20.57 7.41
N THR A 49 1.08 -19.69 8.17
CA THR A 49 1.21 -19.64 9.64
C THR A 49 0.03 -20.31 10.33
N ARG A 50 -1.17 -20.25 9.71
CA ARG A 50 -2.38 -20.84 10.27
C ARG A 50 -3.43 -21.12 9.21
N GLU A 51 -4.10 -22.26 9.34
CA GLU A 51 -5.32 -22.60 8.62
C GLU A 51 -6.28 -23.31 9.58
N ALA A 52 -7.47 -22.74 9.81
CA ALA A 52 -8.40 -23.27 10.80
C ALA A 52 -9.84 -22.78 10.57
N VAL A 53 -10.80 -23.48 11.17
CA VAL A 53 -12.14 -22.92 11.40
C VAL A 53 -12.07 -22.03 12.63
N ASP A 54 -12.66 -20.83 12.55
CA ASP A 54 -12.70 -19.86 13.66
C ASP A 54 -13.94 -18.96 13.55
N LEU A 55 -14.02 -17.94 14.39
CA LEU A 55 -14.97 -16.84 14.32
C LEU A 55 -14.32 -15.59 13.70
N PRO A 56 -15.10 -14.76 12.97
CA PRO A 56 -14.61 -13.47 12.46
C PRO A 56 -14.32 -12.50 13.61
N PHE A 57 -13.40 -11.55 13.41
CA PHE A 57 -13.25 -10.41 14.32
C PHE A 57 -14.44 -9.43 14.19
N ASP A 58 -14.54 -8.49 15.15
CA ASP A 58 -15.72 -7.61 15.25
C ASP A 58 -15.95 -6.74 14.00
N ASP A 59 -14.90 -6.27 13.36
CA ASP A 59 -14.98 -5.46 12.15
C ASP A 59 -15.10 -6.30 10.87
N GLU A 60 -15.01 -7.62 10.98
CA GLU A 60 -14.96 -8.54 9.84
C GLU A 60 -16.35 -9.07 9.47
N TYR A 61 -17.17 -9.42 10.46
CA TYR A 61 -18.53 -9.92 10.18
C TYR A 61 -19.39 -8.86 9.49
N THR A 62 -19.21 -7.58 9.83
CA THR A 62 -19.93 -6.46 9.22
C THR A 62 -19.52 -6.30 7.76
N ALA A 63 -18.21 -6.34 7.48
CA ALA A 63 -17.68 -6.22 6.12
C ALA A 63 -18.11 -7.39 5.21
N LEU A 64 -18.25 -8.59 5.78
CA LEU A 64 -18.74 -9.78 5.09
C LEU A 64 -20.26 -9.89 5.02
N ALA A 65 -21.01 -8.97 5.66
CA ALA A 65 -22.47 -9.05 5.80
C ALA A 65 -22.96 -10.40 6.36
N ILE A 66 -22.27 -10.94 7.38
CA ILE A 66 -22.62 -12.19 8.08
C ILE A 66 -22.92 -11.94 9.55
N ALA A 67 -23.58 -12.90 10.21
CA ALA A 67 -23.81 -12.81 11.65
C ALA A 67 -22.48 -12.93 12.44
N PRO A 68 -22.29 -12.24 13.58
CA PRO A 68 -21.03 -12.19 14.32
C PRO A 68 -20.41 -13.54 14.71
N ARG A 69 -21.23 -14.59 14.83
CA ARG A 69 -20.79 -15.94 15.23
C ARG A 69 -20.83 -16.96 14.09
N THR A 70 -20.93 -16.49 12.85
CA THR A 70 -20.88 -17.36 11.67
C THR A 70 -19.49 -17.98 11.58
N PRO A 71 -19.35 -19.32 11.58
CA PRO A 71 -18.05 -19.95 11.42
C PRO A 71 -17.41 -19.56 10.11
N VAL A 72 -16.12 -19.24 10.15
CA VAL A 72 -15.30 -18.90 8.97
C VAL A 72 -14.12 -19.84 8.85
N TRP A 73 -13.67 -20.07 7.62
CA TRP A 73 -12.34 -20.63 7.38
C TRP A 73 -11.33 -19.47 7.36
N VAL A 74 -10.35 -19.54 8.24
CA VAL A 74 -9.26 -18.58 8.37
C VAL A 74 -8.00 -19.16 7.73
N ARG A 75 -7.31 -18.33 6.95
CA ARG A 75 -5.96 -18.59 6.45
C ARG A 75 -5.06 -17.41 6.71
N GLU A 76 -3.98 -17.66 7.43
CA GLU A 76 -2.96 -16.66 7.74
C GLU A 76 -1.65 -17.06 7.06
N VAL A 77 -1.01 -16.08 6.42
CA VAL A 77 0.25 -16.28 5.71
C VAL A 77 1.19 -15.10 5.93
N VAL A 78 2.47 -15.35 5.71
CA VAL A 78 3.51 -14.33 5.68
C VAL A 78 4.14 -14.30 4.31
N LEU A 79 4.17 -13.12 3.71
CA LEU A 79 4.88 -12.85 2.47
C LEU A 79 6.24 -12.26 2.83
N SER A 80 7.29 -12.96 2.45
CA SER A 80 8.67 -12.50 2.63
C SER A 80 9.31 -12.18 1.30
N VAL A 81 10.15 -11.15 1.27
CA VAL A 81 10.99 -10.77 0.12
C VAL A 81 12.44 -10.95 0.53
N ASP A 82 13.17 -11.78 -0.20
CA ASP A 82 14.57 -12.14 0.09
C ASP A 82 14.75 -12.59 1.56
N GLY A 83 13.82 -13.43 2.04
CA GLY A 83 13.84 -13.95 3.42
C GLY A 83 13.38 -12.98 4.51
N LYS A 84 13.04 -11.72 4.18
CA LYS A 84 12.54 -10.74 5.16
C LYS A 84 11.01 -10.62 5.12
N PRO A 85 10.30 -10.70 6.26
CA PRO A 85 8.84 -10.65 6.28
C PRO A 85 8.34 -9.23 5.98
N PHE A 86 7.59 -9.08 4.90
CA PHE A 86 7.08 -7.78 4.43
C PHE A 86 5.60 -7.61 4.72
N VAL A 87 4.84 -8.70 4.71
CA VAL A 87 3.38 -8.67 4.92
C VAL A 87 2.95 -9.86 5.74
N ALA A 88 2.15 -9.62 6.76
CA ALA A 88 1.34 -10.62 7.41
C ALA A 88 -0.10 -10.48 6.89
N ALA A 89 -0.63 -11.52 6.26
CA ALA A 89 -1.96 -11.51 5.66
C ALA A 89 -2.90 -12.46 6.41
N HIS A 90 -4.13 -12.00 6.58
CA HIS A 90 -5.23 -12.72 7.19
C HIS A 90 -6.39 -12.74 6.20
N SER A 91 -6.84 -13.93 5.84
CA SER A 91 -7.94 -14.12 4.91
C SER A 91 -9.02 -14.95 5.56
N ILE A 92 -10.27 -14.54 5.38
CA ILE A 92 -11.44 -15.24 5.91
C ILE A 92 -12.52 -15.41 4.87
N VAL A 93 -13.28 -16.48 5.01
CA VAL A 93 -14.41 -16.83 4.16
C VAL A 93 -15.45 -17.57 5.01
N PRO A 94 -16.76 -17.32 4.84
CA PRO A 94 -17.79 -18.14 5.50
C PRO A 94 -17.53 -19.63 5.28
N LEU A 95 -17.65 -20.44 6.34
CA LEU A 95 -17.24 -21.84 6.31
C LEU A 95 -17.95 -22.63 5.19
N ALA A 96 -19.24 -22.39 4.98
CA ALA A 96 -20.01 -23.00 3.89
C ALA A 96 -19.43 -22.67 2.51
N ALA A 97 -19.08 -21.41 2.28
CA ALA A 97 -18.48 -20.95 1.04
C ALA A 97 -17.05 -21.50 0.83
N SER A 98 -16.32 -21.76 1.92
CA SER A 98 -14.98 -22.38 1.90
C SER A 98 -14.97 -23.82 1.37
N THR A 99 -16.13 -24.49 1.37
CA THR A 99 -16.32 -25.82 0.79
C THR A 99 -17.02 -25.80 -0.56
N GLY A 100 -17.50 -24.63 -1.00
CA GLY A 100 -18.18 -24.41 -2.28
C GLY A 100 -17.38 -23.48 -3.19
N VAL A 101 -17.91 -22.28 -3.43
CA VAL A 101 -17.36 -21.28 -4.36
C VAL A 101 -15.88 -20.99 -4.12
N TRP A 102 -15.45 -21.00 -2.86
CA TRP A 102 -14.08 -20.72 -2.44
C TRP A 102 -13.29 -21.97 -2.03
N LEU A 103 -13.69 -23.18 -2.47
CA LEU A 103 -12.98 -24.44 -2.19
C LEU A 103 -11.48 -24.39 -2.55
N ALA A 104 -11.14 -23.71 -3.63
CA ALA A 104 -9.75 -23.54 -4.06
C ALA A 104 -8.87 -22.87 -3.00
N MET A 105 -9.43 -22.01 -2.13
CA MET A 105 -8.72 -21.37 -1.02
C MET A 105 -8.11 -22.41 -0.06
N ARG A 106 -8.84 -23.49 0.23
CA ARG A 106 -8.37 -24.59 1.10
C ARG A 106 -7.29 -25.46 0.44
N ARG A 107 -7.11 -25.31 -0.88
CA ARG A 107 -6.13 -26.07 -1.70
C ARG A 107 -4.95 -25.21 -2.16
N LEU A 108 -4.81 -24.00 -1.61
CA LEU A 108 -3.71 -23.10 -1.99
C LEU A 108 -2.34 -23.63 -1.57
N ARG A 109 -2.23 -24.32 -0.44
CA ARG A 109 -0.94 -24.77 0.11
C ARG A 109 0.00 -23.58 0.26
N THR A 110 1.09 -23.48 -0.48
CA THR A 110 2.02 -22.32 -0.49
C THR A 110 1.79 -21.38 -1.67
N ARG A 111 0.77 -21.62 -2.52
CA ARG A 111 0.44 -20.71 -3.61
C ARG A 111 -0.17 -19.41 -3.07
N PRO A 112 0.20 -18.25 -3.64
CA PRO A 112 -0.43 -16.98 -3.32
C PRO A 112 -1.93 -16.99 -3.61
N LEU A 113 -2.72 -16.48 -2.68
CA LEU A 113 -4.17 -16.31 -2.87
C LEU A 113 -4.49 -15.42 -4.09
N ALA A 114 -3.61 -14.49 -4.44
CA ALA A 114 -3.77 -13.63 -5.61
C ALA A 114 -3.94 -14.41 -6.93
N GLU A 115 -3.36 -15.62 -7.05
CA GLU A 115 -3.57 -16.46 -8.23
C GLU A 115 -5.05 -16.82 -8.37
N LEU A 116 -5.71 -17.18 -7.28
CA LEU A 116 -7.15 -17.47 -7.26
C LEU A 116 -8.01 -16.22 -7.54
N LEU A 117 -7.60 -15.06 -7.03
CA LEU A 117 -8.43 -13.85 -7.04
C LEU A 117 -8.35 -13.03 -8.33
N TYR A 118 -7.23 -13.10 -9.05
CA TYR A 118 -6.99 -12.27 -10.25
C TYR A 118 -6.99 -13.06 -11.56
N SER A 119 -7.03 -14.39 -11.52
CA SER A 119 -7.13 -15.21 -12.74
C SER A 119 -8.57 -15.49 -13.19
N ASP A 120 -9.56 -15.17 -12.36
CA ASP A 120 -10.97 -15.50 -12.61
C ASP A 120 -11.78 -14.22 -12.76
N SER A 121 -12.34 -14.00 -13.96
CA SER A 121 -13.14 -12.82 -14.30
C SER A 121 -14.51 -12.78 -13.62
N SER A 122 -14.96 -13.89 -13.01
CA SER A 122 -16.16 -13.94 -12.17
C SER A 122 -15.95 -13.33 -10.78
N VAL A 123 -14.70 -13.05 -10.41
CA VAL A 123 -14.36 -12.43 -9.13
C VAL A 123 -14.41 -10.91 -9.26
N SER A 124 -15.26 -10.29 -8.45
CA SER A 124 -15.30 -8.84 -8.27
C SER A 124 -14.66 -8.46 -6.93
N ARG A 125 -14.28 -7.19 -6.79
CA ARG A 125 -13.54 -6.69 -5.62
C ARG A 125 -14.13 -5.37 -5.13
N SER A 126 -14.25 -5.23 -3.80
CA SER A 126 -14.63 -3.99 -3.12
C SER A 126 -13.57 -2.92 -3.30
N SER A 127 -13.93 -1.69 -2.94
CA SER A 127 -12.92 -0.66 -2.67
C SER A 127 -11.87 -1.20 -1.70
N LEU A 128 -10.63 -0.83 -1.98
CA LEU A 128 -9.51 -1.12 -1.12
C LEU A 128 -9.50 -0.03 -0.03
N VAL A 129 -9.50 -0.46 1.23
CA VAL A 129 -9.53 0.43 2.40
C VAL A 129 -8.32 0.22 3.28
N SER A 130 -7.95 1.21 4.07
CA SER A 130 -6.77 1.17 4.93
C SER A 130 -7.07 1.61 6.35
N ARG A 131 -6.27 1.08 7.30
CA ARG A 131 -6.37 1.38 8.73
C ARG A 131 -4.99 1.37 9.37
N ARG A 132 -4.79 2.22 10.38
CA ARG A 132 -3.68 2.12 11.31
C ARG A 132 -4.08 1.23 12.48
N LEU A 133 -3.48 0.04 12.58
CA LEU A 133 -3.69 -0.94 13.63
C LEU A 133 -2.83 -0.60 14.85
N THR A 134 -3.40 -0.73 16.04
CA THR A 134 -2.69 -0.63 17.33
C THR A 134 -2.76 -1.98 18.04
N ALA A 135 -2.08 -2.10 19.19
CA ALA A 135 -2.08 -3.32 20.01
C ALA A 135 -3.48 -3.84 20.43
N ARG A 136 -4.51 -3.00 20.32
CA ARG A 136 -5.90 -3.40 20.61
C ARG A 136 -6.53 -4.28 19.52
N HIS A 137 -5.98 -4.26 18.30
CA HIS A 137 -6.53 -5.02 17.18
C HIS A 137 -5.91 -6.43 17.10
N PRO A 138 -6.72 -7.50 16.92
CA PRO A 138 -6.19 -8.88 16.82
C PRO A 138 -5.09 -9.04 15.75
N LEU A 139 -5.27 -8.42 14.58
CA LEU A 139 -4.27 -8.41 13.49
C LEU A 139 -2.91 -7.80 13.87
N HIS A 140 -2.85 -6.87 14.83
CA HIS A 140 -1.55 -6.35 15.31
C HIS A 140 -0.76 -7.46 16.02
N ARG A 141 -1.45 -8.27 16.85
CA ARG A 141 -0.83 -9.43 17.51
C ARG A 141 -0.36 -10.49 16.53
N LEU A 142 -1.14 -10.73 15.46
CA LEU A 142 -0.75 -11.64 14.39
C LEU A 142 0.56 -11.16 13.73
N ALA A 143 0.65 -9.89 13.38
CA ALA A 143 1.84 -9.31 12.78
C ALA A 143 3.06 -9.30 13.71
N LEU A 144 2.88 -9.05 15.01
CA LEU A 144 3.98 -9.07 15.98
C LEU A 144 4.70 -10.42 16.07
N ARG A 145 3.98 -11.54 15.90
CA ARG A 145 4.58 -12.89 15.88
C ARG A 145 5.66 -13.05 14.80
N GLU A 146 5.64 -12.18 13.79
CA GLU A 146 6.51 -12.23 12.62
C GLU A 146 7.65 -11.20 12.66
N MET A 147 7.64 -10.32 13.65
CA MET A 147 8.51 -9.14 13.70
C MET A 147 9.59 -9.21 14.80
N GLY A 148 9.62 -10.28 15.59
CA GLY A 148 10.52 -10.40 16.74
C GLY A 148 10.25 -9.33 17.81
N ASP A 149 11.28 -8.96 18.57
CA ASP A 149 11.17 -8.08 19.76
C ASP A 149 11.08 -6.57 19.42
N ALA A 150 10.58 -6.24 18.23
CA ALA A 150 10.46 -4.86 17.78
C ALA A 150 9.29 -4.16 18.50
N ARG A 151 9.59 -3.11 19.28
CA ARG A 151 8.58 -2.23 19.91
C ARG A 151 7.86 -1.39 18.86
N ILE A 152 6.87 -1.97 18.19
CA ILE A 152 6.09 -1.32 17.14
C ILE A 152 4.68 -1.02 17.65
N HIS A 153 4.43 0.26 17.92
CA HIS A 153 3.17 0.72 18.51
C HIS A 153 2.00 0.76 17.52
N ALA A 154 2.28 0.82 16.22
CA ALA A 154 1.24 0.79 15.20
C ALA A 154 1.75 0.18 13.89
N LEU A 155 0.84 -0.48 13.18
CA LEU A 155 1.06 -1.06 11.86
C LEU A 155 0.03 -0.52 10.88
N LEU A 156 0.40 -0.47 9.62
CA LEU A 156 -0.54 -0.10 8.55
C LEU A 156 -1.09 -1.37 7.93
N ALA A 157 -2.39 -1.39 7.70
CA ALA A 157 -3.05 -2.50 7.05
C ALA A 157 -3.99 -2.01 5.98
N ARG A 158 -4.21 -2.85 4.98
CA ARG A 158 -5.25 -2.66 3.98
C ARG A 158 -6.14 -3.88 3.88
N ARG A 159 -7.39 -3.67 3.49
CA ARG A 159 -8.44 -4.70 3.47
C ARG A 159 -9.30 -4.54 2.24
N SER A 160 -9.85 -5.64 1.75
CA SER A 160 -10.85 -5.67 0.69
C SER A 160 -11.64 -6.97 0.73
N VAL A 161 -12.90 -6.91 0.30
CA VAL A 161 -13.76 -8.07 0.12
C VAL A 161 -13.81 -8.41 -1.37
N PHE A 162 -13.65 -9.69 -1.68
CA PHE A 162 -13.81 -10.28 -2.99
C PHE A 162 -15.14 -11.02 -3.00
N GLU A 163 -15.90 -10.88 -4.08
CA GLU A 163 -17.18 -11.57 -4.28
C GLU A 163 -17.10 -12.43 -5.52
N ARG A 164 -17.52 -13.68 -5.39
CA ARG A 164 -17.68 -14.62 -6.49
C ARG A 164 -19.02 -15.32 -6.33
N TYR A 165 -19.88 -15.26 -7.35
CA TYR A 165 -21.22 -15.87 -7.31
C TYR A 165 -22.03 -15.55 -6.04
N GLY A 166 -21.91 -14.33 -5.49
CA GLY A 166 -22.60 -13.92 -4.26
C GLY A 166 -21.88 -14.27 -2.96
N GLU A 167 -20.80 -15.05 -2.99
CA GLU A 167 -20.07 -15.50 -1.81
C GLU A 167 -18.84 -14.62 -1.52
N PRO A 168 -18.68 -14.12 -0.28
CA PRO A 168 -17.59 -13.22 0.04
C PRO A 168 -16.33 -13.96 0.51
N LEU A 169 -15.18 -13.39 0.18
CA LEU A 169 -13.87 -13.72 0.74
C LEU A 169 -13.18 -12.41 1.07
N MET A 170 -12.75 -12.23 2.32
CA MET A 170 -12.02 -11.02 2.71
C MET A 170 -10.54 -11.29 2.87
N VAL A 171 -9.74 -10.32 2.42
CA VAL A 171 -8.29 -10.33 2.60
C VAL A 171 -7.88 -9.06 3.32
N THR A 172 -7.18 -9.22 4.43
CA THR A 172 -6.51 -8.13 5.16
C THR A 172 -5.01 -8.36 5.12
N GLU A 173 -4.26 -7.34 4.71
CA GLU A 173 -2.81 -7.37 4.53
C GLU A 173 -2.20 -6.33 5.45
N VAL A 174 -1.38 -6.77 6.41
CA VAL A 174 -0.67 -5.91 7.37
C VAL A 174 0.76 -5.72 6.88
N MET A 175 1.14 -4.48 6.60
CA MET A 175 2.47 -4.10 6.13
C MET A 175 3.45 -4.05 7.29
N LEU A 176 4.51 -4.85 7.20
CA LEU A 176 5.54 -4.99 8.24
C LEU A 176 6.69 -4.01 8.01
N PRO A 177 7.47 -3.64 9.05
CA PRO A 177 8.50 -2.61 8.95
C PRO A 177 9.56 -2.84 7.86
N ALA A 178 9.91 -4.10 7.60
CA ALA A 178 10.92 -4.43 6.60
C ALA A 178 10.55 -3.95 5.18
N LEU A 179 9.25 -3.86 4.86
CA LEU A 179 8.77 -3.27 3.61
C LEU A 179 9.14 -1.79 3.54
N TRP A 180 8.79 -1.02 4.57
CA TRP A 180 9.05 0.42 4.61
C TRP A 180 10.55 0.72 4.58
N THR A 181 11.34 -0.05 5.32
CA THR A 181 12.80 0.03 5.30
C THR A 181 13.38 -0.28 3.92
N ARG A 182 12.81 -1.26 3.19
CA ARG A 182 13.23 -1.57 1.81
C ARG A 182 12.92 -0.42 0.84
N LEU A 183 11.74 0.17 0.94
CA LEU A 183 11.33 1.27 0.05
C LEU A 183 12.17 2.53 0.28
N ALA A 184 12.39 2.92 1.54
CA ALA A 184 13.27 4.03 1.88
C ALA A 184 14.71 3.85 1.35
N MET A 185 15.26 2.63 1.41
CA MET A 185 16.59 2.35 0.84
C MET A 185 16.60 2.40 -0.69
N ARG A 186 15.51 2.02 -1.35
CA ARG A 186 15.40 2.10 -2.81
C ARG A 186 15.47 3.55 -3.26
N ASP A 187 14.72 4.43 -2.59
CA ASP A 187 14.70 5.86 -2.92
C ASP A 187 16.06 6.50 -2.68
N TYR A 188 16.74 6.16 -1.58
CA TYR A 188 18.11 6.61 -1.33
C TYR A 188 19.08 6.21 -2.45
N LYS A 189 19.01 4.96 -2.92
CA LYS A 189 19.86 4.48 -4.04
C LYS A 189 19.54 5.18 -5.35
N HIS A 190 18.26 5.48 -5.64
CA HIS A 190 17.89 6.20 -6.85
C HIS A 190 18.35 7.66 -6.80
N ALA A 191 18.22 8.32 -5.64
CA ALA A 191 18.70 9.69 -5.44
C ALA A 191 20.23 9.78 -5.53
N ALA A 192 20.96 8.83 -4.95
CA ALA A 192 22.42 8.78 -5.00
C ALA A 192 22.98 8.44 -6.40
N ALA A 193 22.19 7.80 -7.26
CA ALA A 193 22.58 7.43 -8.62
C ALA A 193 22.26 8.51 -9.67
N GLN A 194 21.52 9.57 -9.32
CA GLN A 194 21.27 10.70 -10.22
C GLN A 194 22.45 11.69 -10.15
N PRO A 195 23.12 12.02 -11.27
CA PRO A 195 24.16 13.05 -11.28
C PRO A 195 23.53 14.39 -10.91
N VAL A 196 24.06 15.04 -9.86
CA VAL A 196 23.74 16.44 -9.57
C VAL A 196 24.11 17.26 -10.82
N PRO A 197 23.19 18.05 -11.41
CA PRO A 197 23.56 18.96 -12.47
C PRO A 197 24.64 19.89 -11.92
N ARG A 198 25.85 19.80 -12.48
CA ARG A 198 26.91 20.78 -12.21
C ARG A 198 26.43 22.10 -12.80
N ASP A 199 25.92 22.96 -11.94
CA ASP A 199 25.68 24.37 -12.24
C ASP A 199 26.99 24.92 -12.80
N HIS A 200 27.04 25.11 -14.13
CA HIS A 200 28.14 25.80 -14.77
C HIS A 200 27.97 27.26 -14.39
N GLY A 201 28.60 27.64 -13.28
CA GLY A 201 28.76 29.02 -12.86
C GLY A 201 29.27 29.83 -14.05
N GLN A 202 28.38 30.64 -14.60
CA GLN A 202 28.74 31.63 -15.60
C GLN A 202 29.61 32.67 -14.88
N ALA A 203 30.90 32.62 -15.18
CA ALA A 203 31.90 33.52 -14.64
C ALA A 203 31.51 34.98 -14.91
N LEU A 204 31.50 35.77 -13.84
CA LEU A 204 31.45 37.22 -13.88
C LEU A 204 32.82 37.73 -14.30
N ASP A 205 32.98 38.10 -15.57
CA ASP A 205 34.13 38.92 -16.01
C ASP A 205 33.70 40.38 -16.14
N HIS A 206 34.07 41.16 -15.13
CA HIS A 206 34.22 42.61 -15.21
C HIS A 206 35.67 42.93 -15.55
N THR A 207 35.91 43.80 -16.54
CA THR A 207 37.03 44.77 -16.71
C THR A 207 37.03 45.24 -18.19
N ALA A 208 37.24 46.48 -18.64
CA ALA A 208 37.13 47.85 -18.13
C ALA A 208 37.38 48.81 -19.33
N SER A 209 36.73 49.97 -19.32
CA SER A 209 37.24 51.32 -19.69
C SER A 209 37.87 51.65 -21.06
N ARG A 210 37.28 52.66 -21.74
CA ARG A 210 37.86 53.90 -22.33
C ARG A 210 36.76 54.61 -23.17
N ALA A 211 36.20 55.76 -22.77
CA ALA A 211 36.69 57.15 -22.73
C ALA A 211 36.59 57.93 -24.07
N ASP A 212 35.67 58.92 -24.06
CA ASP A 212 35.59 60.23 -24.72
C ASP A 212 35.50 60.39 -26.27
N VAL A 213 34.55 61.22 -26.74
CA VAL A 213 34.73 62.65 -27.12
C VAL A 213 33.40 63.27 -27.64
N ASN A 214 32.86 64.23 -26.86
CA ASN A 214 32.41 65.61 -27.19
C ASN A 214 31.57 65.95 -28.45
N ALA A 215 30.40 66.62 -28.24
CA ALA A 215 30.14 68.05 -28.60
C ALA A 215 28.75 68.39 -29.22
N LYS A 216 28.01 69.25 -28.48
CA LYS A 216 27.18 70.42 -28.90
C LYS A 216 26.17 70.32 -30.06
N ARG A 217 24.89 70.70 -29.82
CA ARG A 217 24.31 72.05 -30.12
C ARG A 217 22.80 72.17 -29.75
N VAL A 218 22.46 73.24 -29.00
CA VAL A 218 21.39 74.28 -29.20
C VAL A 218 20.07 73.85 -29.87
N GLY A 219 18.84 74.20 -29.44
CA GLY A 219 18.28 75.11 -28.43
C GLY A 219 16.83 75.54 -28.83
N LYS A 220 16.06 76.09 -27.87
CA LYS A 220 14.75 76.85 -27.99
C LYS A 220 13.53 76.07 -28.54
N HIS A 221 12.25 76.34 -28.24
CA HIS A 221 11.42 77.30 -27.46
C HIS A 221 10.01 76.65 -27.31
N ILE A 222 9.24 76.80 -26.21
CA ILE A 222 8.05 77.69 -26.01
C ILE A 222 6.96 77.51 -27.12
N GLU A 223 5.65 77.25 -26.93
CA GLU A 223 4.64 77.78 -25.99
C GLU A 223 3.30 76.97 -26.04
N ALA A 224 2.40 77.38 -25.13
CA ALA A 224 1.01 77.01 -24.88
C ALA A 224 0.01 77.02 -26.05
N ARG A 225 -1.01 76.16 -25.95
CA ARG A 225 -2.44 76.55 -25.84
C ARG A 225 -3.30 75.38 -25.39
#